data_AF-A0A7J5YAB5-F1
#
_entry.id   AF-A0A7J5YAB5-F1
#
_cell.length_a   1.000
_cell.length_b   1.000
_cell.length_c   1.000
_cell.angle_alpha   90.00
_cell.angle_beta   90.00
_cell.angle_gamma   90.00
#
_symmetry.space_group_name_H-M   'P 1'
#
loop_
_entity.id
_entity.type
_entity.pdbx_description
1 polymer ?
#
loop_
_entity_poly.entity_id
_entity_poly.type
_entity_poly.pdbx_seq_one_letter_code
_entity_poly.pdbx_strand_id
1 'polypeptide(L)'
;MEVKYPFPMSNRDYVYMRERRDLYVDGRKIWVILARSAPETPCAEKSGVLRVKDYKQSVALESDGGCGTKVFMNYFDNPGGMIPTWLVNWAAKTGVPGFLTDMQKACSNYSKFCTKK
;
A
#
# COMPACT_ATOMS: atom_id res chain seq x y z
N MET A 1 -10.17 2.82 3.43
CA MET A 1 -9.20 2.05 4.25
C MET A 1 -8.70 2.93 5.37
N GLU A 2 -8.50 2.41 6.58
CA GLU A 2 -7.97 3.17 7.72
C GLU A 2 -6.60 2.63 8.14
N VAL A 3 -5.65 3.52 8.41
CA VAL A 3 -4.28 3.23 8.86
C VAL A 3 -4.12 3.76 10.28
N LYS A 4 -3.74 2.86 11.18
CA LYS A 4 -3.48 3.19 12.58
C LYS A 4 -2.18 3.98 12.69
N TYR A 5 -2.25 5.12 13.38
CA TYR A 5 -1.08 5.91 13.74
C TYR A 5 -0.80 5.77 15.25
N PRO A 6 0.47 5.87 15.68
CA PRO A 6 0.78 5.84 17.10
C PRO A 6 0.25 7.08 17.82
N PHE A 7 -0.36 6.87 18.99
CA PHE A 7 -0.82 7.95 19.87
C PHE A 7 0.34 8.89 20.21
N PRO A 8 0.16 10.24 20.20
CA PRO A 8 -1.10 10.98 20.15
C PRO A 8 -1.61 11.37 18.75
N MET A 9 -1.06 10.79 17.67
CA MET A 9 -1.51 11.14 16.31
C MET A 9 -2.83 10.46 15.96
N SER A 10 -3.74 11.21 15.32
CA SER A 10 -4.97 10.66 14.75
C SER A 10 -4.67 9.64 13.63
N ASN A 11 -5.52 8.62 13.52
CA ASN A 11 -5.46 7.70 12.39
C ASN A 11 -5.68 8.43 11.07
N ARG A 12 -5.24 7.81 9.97
CA ARG A 12 -5.52 8.29 8.61
C ARG A 12 -6.51 7.37 7.94
N ASP A 13 -7.48 7.91 7.21
CA ASP A 13 -8.28 7.13 6.29
C ASP A 13 -8.13 7.60 4.83
N TYR A 14 -8.38 6.67 3.92
CA TYR A 14 -8.20 6.82 2.49
C TYR A 14 -9.48 6.38 1.79
N VAL A 15 -9.95 7.23 0.89
CA VAL A 15 -10.98 6.94 -0.11
C VAL A 15 -10.32 7.09 -1.48
N TYR A 16 -10.17 5.98 -2.18
CA TYR A 16 -9.35 5.91 -3.39
C TYR A 16 -9.93 4.90 -4.38
N MET A 17 -9.68 5.14 -5.66
CA MET A 17 -9.89 4.16 -6.72
C MET A 17 -8.60 3.36 -6.92
N ARG A 18 -8.75 2.07 -7.18
CA ARG A 18 -7.64 1.17 -7.47
C ARG A 18 -7.97 0.34 -8.70
N GLU A 19 -7.08 0.36 -9.66
CA GLU A 19 -7.17 -0.44 -10.87
C GLU A 19 -5.94 -1.32 -11.02
N ARG A 20 -6.14 -2.51 -11.59
CA ARG A 20 -5.07 -3.40 -12.00
C ARG A 20 -5.16 -3.62 -13.49
N ARG A 21 -4.02 -3.62 -14.17
CA ARG A 21 -3.89 -4.09 -15.55
C ARG A 21 -2.69 -5.03 -15.68
N ASP A 22 -2.87 -6.08 -16.47
CA ASP A 22 -1.81 -6.99 -16.85
C ASP A 22 -1.31 -6.50 -18.22
N LEU A 23 -0.03 -6.12 -18.29
CA LEU A 23 0.61 -5.59 -19.48
C LEU A 23 1.60 -6.61 -20.04
N TYR A 24 1.76 -6.59 -21.37
CA TYR A 24 2.80 -7.34 -22.08
C TYR A 24 3.68 -6.34 -22.83
N VAL A 25 4.92 -6.17 -22.39
CA VAL A 25 5.86 -5.17 -22.91
C VAL A 25 7.18 -5.85 -23.24
N ASP A 26 7.59 -5.82 -24.50
CA ASP A 26 8.83 -6.47 -24.99
C ASP A 26 8.91 -7.96 -24.60
N GLY A 27 7.80 -8.69 -24.70
CA GLY A 27 7.72 -10.10 -24.30
C GLY A 27 7.69 -10.37 -22.79
N ARG A 28 7.73 -9.33 -21.95
CA ARG A 28 7.63 -9.43 -20.49
C ARG A 28 6.20 -9.21 -20.02
N LYS A 29 5.74 -10.05 -19.09
CA LYS A 29 4.46 -9.86 -18.41
C LYS A 29 4.66 -9.01 -17.16
N ILE A 30 3.96 -7.89 -17.09
CA ILE A 30 4.03 -6.92 -15.98
C ILE A 30 2.64 -6.73 -15.39
N TRP A 31 2.50 -6.88 -14.09
CA TRP A 31 1.28 -6.56 -13.35
C TRP A 31 1.39 -5.14 -12.83
N VAL A 32 0.53 -4.24 -13.32
CA VAL A 32 0.49 -2.85 -12.89
C VAL A 32 -0.74 -2.60 -12.05
N ILE A 33 -0.55 -2.02 -10.86
CA ILE A 33 -1.61 -1.57 -9.97
C ILE A 33 -1.46 -0.06 -9.80
N LEU A 34 -2.50 0.68 -10.12
CA LEU A 34 -2.56 2.12 -9.94
C LEU A 34 -3.62 2.44 -8.89
N ALA A 35 -3.32 3.38 -8.01
CA ALA A 35 -4.27 3.90 -7.04
C ALA A 35 -4.17 5.42 -6.95
N ARG A 36 -5.31 6.08 -6.83
CA ARG A 36 -5.40 7.53 -6.63
C ARG A 36 -6.58 7.89 -5.76
N SER A 37 -6.48 9.00 -5.04
CA SER A 37 -7.61 9.54 -4.26
C SER A 37 -8.86 9.72 -5.13
N ALA A 38 -10.02 9.49 -4.51
CA ALA A 38 -11.32 9.50 -5.16
C ALA A 38 -12.30 10.39 -4.36
N PRO A 39 -12.10 11.72 -4.36
CA PRO A 39 -12.88 12.65 -3.55
C PRO A 39 -14.37 12.65 -3.90
N GLU A 40 -14.71 12.32 -5.14
CA GLU A 40 -16.10 12.25 -5.63
C GLU A 40 -16.88 11.03 -5.10
N THR A 41 -16.21 10.08 -4.44
CA THR A 41 -16.89 8.93 -3.86
C THR A 41 -17.69 9.37 -2.63
N PRO A 42 -19.00 9.10 -2.54
CA PRO A 42 -19.84 9.53 -1.42
C PRO A 42 -19.49 8.74 -0.16
N CYS A 43 -18.43 9.16 0.54
CA CYS A 43 -17.92 8.57 1.76
C CYS A 43 -17.49 9.68 2.73
N ALA A 44 -18.33 9.92 3.73
CA ALA A 44 -18.13 10.97 4.72
C ALA A 44 -16.82 10.78 5.51
N GLU A 45 -16.23 11.89 5.94
CA GLU A 45 -15.09 11.88 6.86
C GLU A 45 -15.52 11.42 8.25
N LYS A 46 -14.65 10.70 8.97
CA LYS A 46 -14.93 10.21 10.31
C LYS A 46 -14.34 11.17 11.35
N SER A 47 -15.10 11.49 12.39
CA SER A 47 -14.58 12.28 13.52
C SER A 47 -13.39 11.58 14.17
N GLY A 48 -12.33 12.34 14.48
CA GLY A 48 -11.08 11.84 15.09
C GLY A 48 -10.12 11.11 14.13
N VAL A 49 -10.46 11.00 12.84
CA VAL A 49 -9.63 10.39 11.80
C VAL A 49 -9.36 11.40 10.68
N LEU A 50 -8.11 11.51 10.24
CA LEU A 50 -7.71 12.45 9.19
C LEU A 50 -7.87 11.81 7.81
N ARG A 51 -8.71 12.41 6.97
CA ARG A 51 -8.87 12.00 5.56
C ARG A 51 -7.69 12.46 4.71
N VAL A 52 -6.98 11.50 4.12
CA VAL A 52 -5.97 11.77 3.11
C VAL A 52 -6.64 12.06 1.77
N LYS A 53 -6.49 13.30 1.29
CA LYS A 53 -7.15 13.80 0.06
C LYS A 53 -6.25 13.74 -1.17
N ASP A 54 -4.94 13.90 -0.98
CA ASP A 54 -3.95 13.77 -2.04
C ASP A 54 -3.21 12.45 -1.86
N TYR A 55 -3.52 11.48 -2.70
CA TYR A 55 -2.87 10.17 -2.67
C TYR A 55 -2.71 9.67 -4.10
N LYS A 56 -1.50 9.20 -4.43
CA LYS A 56 -1.16 8.55 -5.69
C LYS A 56 -0.16 7.43 -5.42
N GLN A 57 -0.44 6.26 -5.96
CA GLN A 57 0.45 5.11 -5.91
C GLN A 57 0.45 4.39 -7.25
N SER A 58 1.63 3.92 -7.65
CA SER A 58 1.80 2.99 -8.75
C SER A 58 2.71 1.86 -8.33
N VAL A 59 2.27 0.63 -8.57
CA VAL A 59 3.04 -0.59 -8.33
C VAL A 59 3.18 -1.33 -9.66
N ALA A 60 4.39 -1.74 -10.00
CA ALA A 60 4.66 -2.65 -11.10
C ALA A 60 5.34 -3.90 -10.53
N LEU A 61 4.81 -5.07 -10.87
CA LEU A 61 5.37 -6.35 -10.49
C LEU A 61 5.72 -7.16 -11.75
N GLU A 62 6.85 -7.85 -11.73
CA GLU A 62 7.23 -8.83 -12.75
C GLU A 62 7.94 -10.02 -12.10
N SER A 63 8.03 -11.15 -12.80
CA SER A 63 8.85 -12.27 -12.33
C SER A 63 10.31 -11.85 -12.22
N ASP A 64 11.01 -12.34 -11.20
CA ASP A 64 12.47 -12.18 -11.11
C ASP A 64 13.25 -13.15 -12.01
N GLY A 65 12.55 -14.03 -12.74
CA GLY A 65 13.12 -15.12 -13.54
C GLY A 65 13.23 -16.45 -12.79
N GLY A 66 12.93 -16.46 -11.48
CA GLY A 66 12.86 -17.64 -10.63
C GLY A 66 11.51 -17.76 -9.92
N CYS A 67 11.55 -18.09 -8.63
CA CYS A 67 10.36 -18.25 -7.79
C CYS A 67 9.94 -16.94 -7.09
N GLY A 68 10.51 -15.79 -7.47
CA GLY A 68 10.28 -14.51 -6.81
C GLY A 68 9.55 -13.51 -7.70
N THR A 69 9.55 -12.26 -7.24
CA THR A 69 8.87 -11.15 -7.91
C THR A 69 9.69 -9.88 -7.71
N LYS A 70 10.03 -9.21 -8.81
CA LYS A 70 10.59 -7.86 -8.77
C LYS A 70 9.43 -6.87 -8.63
N VAL A 71 9.59 -5.90 -7.74
CA VAL A 71 8.56 -4.90 -7.45
C VAL A 71 9.16 -3.52 -7.56
N PHE A 72 8.49 -2.66 -8.33
CA PHE A 72 8.70 -1.22 -8.31
C PHE A 72 7.46 -0.56 -7.71
N MET A 73 7.64 0.34 -6.75
CA MET A 73 6.56 1.10 -6.15
C MET A 73 6.94 2.58 -6.11
N ASN A 74 6.07 3.42 -6.66
CA ASN A 74 6.10 4.86 -6.46
C ASN A 74 4.88 5.25 -5.62
N TYR A 75 5.10 6.04 -4.58
CA TYR A 75 4.09 6.37 -3.57
C TYR A 75 4.20 7.84 -3.19
N PHE A 76 3.05 8.50 -3.15
CA PHE A 76 2.91 9.83 -2.60
C PHE A 76 1.56 9.96 -1.90
N ASP A 77 1.57 10.54 -0.70
CA ASP A 77 0.39 11.10 -0.08
C ASP A 77 0.67 12.39 0.68
N ASN A 78 -0.39 13.17 0.91
CA ASN A 78 -0.39 14.27 1.85
C ASN A 78 -1.08 13.83 3.14
N PRO A 79 -0.33 13.55 4.23
CA PRO A 79 -0.86 12.98 5.46
C PRO A 79 -1.68 13.98 6.30
N GLY A 80 -1.85 15.23 5.85
CA GLY A 80 -2.68 16.24 6.51
C GLY A 80 -2.09 16.75 7.84
N GLY A 81 -0.77 16.87 7.93
CA GLY A 81 -0.06 17.34 9.13
C GLY A 81 1.42 16.96 9.09
N MET A 82 2.18 17.36 10.11
CA MET A 82 3.60 16.99 10.20
C MET A 82 3.75 15.51 10.60
N ILE A 83 4.61 14.79 9.90
CA ILE A 83 5.08 13.46 10.33
C ILE A 83 6.35 13.68 11.17
N PRO A 84 6.36 13.28 12.46
CA PRO A 84 7.55 13.40 13.29
C PRO A 84 8.73 12.57 12.75
N THR A 85 9.95 13.09 12.83
CA THR A 85 11.16 12.40 12.36
C THR A 85 11.36 11.04 13.05
N TRP A 86 10.98 10.91 14.33
CA TRP A 86 11.06 9.63 15.04
C TRP A 86 10.17 8.56 14.39
N LEU A 87 9.01 8.93 13.85
CA LEU A 87 8.08 8.01 13.20
C LEU A 87 8.65 7.56 11.85
N VAL A 88 9.26 8.48 11.09
CA VAL A 88 9.97 8.16 9.84
C VAL A 88 11.10 7.16 10.13
N ASN A 89 11.89 7.42 11.18
CA ASN A 89 12.99 6.54 11.58
C ASN A 89 12.51 5.15 12.00
N TRP A 90 11.41 5.07 12.77
CA TRP A 90 10.82 3.79 13.16
C TRP A 90 10.29 3.02 11.94
N ALA A 91 9.62 3.71 11.01
CA ALA A 91 9.10 3.09 9.79
C ALA A 91 10.25 2.52 8.93
N ALA A 92 11.34 3.29 8.75
CA ALA A 92 12.48 2.85 7.96
C ALA A 92 13.23 1.66 8.60
N LYS A 93 13.42 1.67 9.92
CA LYS A 93 14.24 0.65 10.61
C LYS A 93 13.47 -0.62 10.97
N THR A 94 12.17 -0.52 11.21
CA THR A 94 11.40 -1.62 11.81
C THR A 94 10.10 -1.86 11.06
N GLY A 95 9.34 -0.80 10.76
CA GLY A 95 8.03 -0.92 10.12
C GLY A 95 8.09 -1.59 8.74
N VAL A 96 8.87 -1.04 7.82
CA VAL A 96 8.97 -1.53 6.43
C VAL A 96 9.59 -2.93 6.37
N PRO A 97 10.73 -3.24 7.03
CA PRO A 97 11.30 -4.59 7.01
C PRO A 97 10.36 -5.66 7.59
N GLY A 98 9.68 -5.34 8.70
CA GLY A 98 8.69 -6.23 9.31
C GLY A 98 7.52 -6.49 8.36
N PHE A 99 6.96 -5.43 7.76
CA PHE A 99 5.88 -5.54 6.79
C PHE A 99 6.24 -6.42 5.58
N LEU A 100 7.45 -6.26 5.02
CA LEU A 100 7.92 -7.10 3.90
C LEU A 100 8.05 -8.57 4.30
N THR A 101 8.53 -8.83 5.52
CA THR A 101 8.65 -10.20 6.08
C THR A 101 7.27 -10.84 6.25
N ASP A 102 6.31 -10.10 6.81
CA ASP A 102 4.93 -10.56 6.99
C ASP A 102 4.23 -10.80 5.64
N MET A 103 4.46 -9.92 4.66
CA MET A 103 3.94 -10.09 3.30
C MET A 103 4.50 -11.36 2.65
N GLN A 104 5.81 -11.58 2.70
CA GLN A 104 6.43 -12.79 2.15
C GLN A 104 5.86 -14.05 2.83
N LYS A 105 5.71 -14.03 4.15
CA LYS A 105 5.11 -15.13 4.91
C LYS A 105 3.64 -15.36 4.50
N ALA A 106 2.87 -14.30 4.27
CA ALA A 106 1.49 -14.40 3.80
C ALA A 106 1.43 -15.02 2.40
N CYS A 107 2.29 -14.61 1.47
CA CYS A 107 2.39 -15.19 0.14
C CYS A 107 2.71 -16.68 0.18
N SER A 108 3.71 -17.10 0.97
CA SER A 108 4.09 -18.51 1.10
C SER A 108 2.99 -19.40 1.69
N ASN A 109 2.09 -18.82 2.50
CA ASN A 109 0.96 -19.55 3.10
C ASN A 109 -0.35 -19.38 2.33
N TYR A 110 -0.37 -18.62 1.24
CA TYR A 110 -1.59 -18.26 0.53
C TYR A 110 -2.34 -19.48 -0.02
N SER A 111 -1.62 -20.47 -0.56
CA SER A 111 -2.21 -21.72 -1.06
C SER A 111 -2.99 -22.46 0.04
N LYS A 112 -2.40 -22.61 1.23
CA LYS A 112 -3.05 -23.23 2.40
C LYS A 112 -4.25 -22.42 2.91
N PHE A 113 -4.21 -21.10 2.78
CA PHE A 113 -5.33 -20.25 3.14
C PHE A 113 -6.51 -20.45 2.18
N CYS A 114 -6.25 -20.52 0.87
CA CYS A 114 -7.28 -20.75 -0.15
C CYS A 114 -7.99 -22.11 0.00
N THR A 115 -7.29 -23.16 0.45
CA THR A 115 -7.89 -24.49 0.66
C THR A 115 -8.73 -24.61 1.92
N LYS A 116 -8.65 -23.65 2.84
CA LYS A 116 -9.41 -23.63 4.10
C LYS A 116 -10.68 -22.78 4.02
N LYS A 117 -10.91 -22.11 2.90
CA LYS A 117 -12.15 -21.39 2.57
C LYS A 117 -13.06 -22.29 1.77
#